data_AF-A0A951NH06-F1
#
_entry.id   AF-A0A951NH06-F1
#
_cell.length_a   1.000
_cell.length_b   1.000
_cell.length_c   1.000
_cell.angle_alpha   90.00
_cell.angle_beta   90.00
_cell.angle_gamma   90.00
#
_symmetry.space_group_name_H-M   'P 1'
#
loop_
_entity.id
_entity.type
_entity.pdbx_description
1 polymer ?
#
loop_
_entity_poly.entity_id
_entity_poly.type
_entity_poly.pdbx_seq_one_letter_code
_entity_poly.pdbx_strand_id
1 'polypeptide(L)' 'MTRYRFLDGMGDVVAEGDFSDHDEARAWAVDDEGPEEEVQRVEYLGEGGWRWAGALHP' A
#
# COMPACT_ATOMS: atom_id res chain seq x y z
N MET A 1 -5.82 -12.57 -5.44
CA MET A 1 -4.79 -11.57 -5.13
C MET A 1 -5.27 -10.27 -5.71
N THR A 2 -5.21 -9.21 -4.91
CA THR A 2 -5.63 -7.85 -5.29
C THR A 2 -4.37 -7.05 -5.55
N ARG A 3 -4.37 -6.18 -6.57
CA ARG A 3 -3.23 -5.30 -6.81
C ARG A 3 -3.26 -4.11 -5.86
N TYR A 4 -2.13 -3.81 -5.27
CA TYR A 4 -1.90 -2.69 -4.37
C TYR A 4 -0.82 -1.78 -4.91
N ARG A 5 -0.94 -0.50 -4.57
CA ARG A 5 0.11 0.50 -4.74
C ARG A 5 0.41 1.18 -3.42
N PHE A 6 1.67 1.50 -3.23
CA PHE A 6 2.23 2.08 -2.02
C PHE A 6 2.69 3.47 -2.37
N LEU A 7 2.25 4.45 -1.58
CA LEU A 7 2.51 5.85 -1.84
C LEU A 7 3.25 6.49 -0.68
N ASP A 8 4.23 7.33 -0.99
CA ASP A 8 4.93 8.15 -0.02
C ASP A 8 4.06 9.32 0.49
N GLY A 9 4.63 10.18 1.34
CA GLY A 9 3.95 11.38 1.86
C GLY A 9 3.54 12.41 0.81
N MET A 10 4.17 12.44 -0.36
CA MET A 10 3.82 13.28 -1.50
C MET A 10 2.72 12.67 -2.39
N GLY A 11 2.42 11.39 -2.20
CA GLY A 11 1.44 10.66 -3.00
C GLY A 11 2.02 10.12 -4.30
N ASP A 12 3.34 10.02 -4.43
CA ASP A 12 3.99 9.32 -5.52
C ASP A 12 3.99 7.82 -5.25
N VAL A 13 3.90 7.02 -6.32
CA VAL A 13 3.90 5.56 -6.20
C VAL A 13 5.33 5.07 -6.07
N VAL A 14 5.69 4.53 -4.90
CA VAL A 14 7.02 3.99 -4.62
C VAL A 14 7.11 2.49 -4.90
N ALA A 15 5.96 1.78 -4.85
CA ALA A 15 5.88 0.37 -5.19
C ALA A 15 4.48 -0.06 -5.63
N GLU A 16 4.40 -1.19 -6.32
CA GLU A 16 3.16 -1.90 -6.61
C GLU A 16 3.37 -3.41 -6.43
N GLY A 17 2.33 -4.11 -5.97
CA GLY A 17 2.40 -5.55 -5.77
C GLY A 17 1.02 -6.19 -5.61
N ASP A 18 0.95 -7.50 -5.79
CA ASP A 18 -0.27 -8.27 -5.63
C ASP A 18 -0.26 -9.00 -4.28
N PHE A 19 -1.25 -8.72 -3.44
CA PHE A 19 -1.35 -9.27 -2.08
C PHE A 19 -2.67 -9.99 -1.87
N SER A 20 -2.73 -10.86 -0.85
CA SER A 20 -3.94 -11.61 -0.53
C SER A 20 -5.00 -10.71 0.11
N ASP A 21 -4.59 -9.84 1.04
CA ASP A 21 -5.47 -9.06 1.90
C ASP A 21 -4.87 -7.68 2.24
N HIS A 22 -5.71 -6.76 2.75
CA HIS A 22 -5.25 -5.43 3.17
C HIS A 22 -4.21 -5.51 4.30
N ASP A 23 -4.35 -6.47 5.22
CA ASP A 23 -3.40 -6.63 6.35
C ASP A 23 -1.99 -6.96 5.86
N GLU A 24 -1.88 -7.89 4.90
CA GLU A 24 -0.61 -8.30 4.31
C GLU A 24 0.08 -7.15 3.57
N ALA A 25 -0.68 -6.40 2.75
CA ALA A 25 -0.16 -5.22 2.06
C ALA A 25 0.30 -4.14 3.05
N ARG A 26 -0.49 -3.84 4.08
CA ARG A 26 -0.11 -2.84 5.09
C ARG A 26 1.09 -3.28 5.91
N ALA A 27 1.20 -4.56 6.27
CA ALA A 27 2.35 -5.10 6.96
C ALA A 27 3.63 -4.89 6.13
N TRP A 28 3.58 -5.18 4.83
CA TRP A 28 4.69 -4.93 3.91
C TRP A 28 5.07 -3.44 3.81
N ALA A 29 4.10 -2.54 3.90
CA ALA A 29 4.32 -1.10 3.87
C ALA A 29 5.04 -0.53 5.11
N VAL A 30 4.97 -1.21 6.25
CA VAL A 30 5.59 -0.78 7.52
C VAL A 30 6.81 -1.62 7.92
N ASP A 31 7.05 -2.72 7.21
CA ASP A 31 8.19 -3.60 7.46
C ASP A 31 9.50 -2.92 7.00
N ASP A 32 10.61 -3.21 7.69
CA ASP A 32 11.94 -2.63 7.43
C ASP A 32 12.51 -3.09 6.06
N GLU A 33 11.96 -4.17 5.49
CA GLU A 33 12.21 -4.62 4.10
C GLU A 33 11.33 -3.91 3.05
N GLY A 34 10.52 -2.93 3.46
CA GLY A 34 9.71 -2.09 2.59
C GLY A 34 10.53 -1.12 1.71
N PRO A 35 9.86 -0.31 0.87
CA PRO A 35 10.57 0.69 0.05
C PRO A 35 11.31 1.69 0.96
N GLU A 36 12.49 2.13 0.54
CA GLU A 36 13.35 3.07 1.29
C GLU A 36 12.64 4.40 1.64
N GLU A 37 11.56 4.71 0.90
CA GLU A 37 10.67 5.84 1.12
C GLU A 37 9.53 5.45 2.06
N GLU A 38 9.37 6.19 3.16
CA GLU A 38 8.33 5.98 4.17
C GLU A 38 6.93 5.96 3.54
N VAL A 39 6.35 4.76 3.37
CA VAL A 39 5.00 4.61 2.85
C VAL A 39 4.02 5.24 3.83
N GLN A 40 3.21 6.18 3.35
CA GLN A 40 2.18 6.85 4.14
C GLN A 40 0.77 6.40 3.75
N ARG A 41 0.61 5.81 2.56
CA ARG A 41 -0.69 5.35 2.08
C ARG A 41 -0.57 4.08 1.25
N VAL A 42 -1.52 3.16 1.49
CA VAL A 42 -1.71 1.95 0.68
C VAL A 42 -3.07 2.03 -0.01
N GLU A 43 -3.09 1.75 -1.30
CA GLU A 43 -4.31 1.71 -2.10
C GLU A 43 -4.43 0.39 -2.84
N TYR A 44 -5.65 -0.11 -3.00
CA TYR A 44 -5.95 -1.35 -3.69
C TYR A 44 -6.81 -1.08 -4.93
N LEU A 45 -6.64 -1.88 -5.98
CA LEU A 45 -7.41 -1.76 -7.21
C LEU A 45 -8.77 -2.43 -7.06
N GLY A 46 -9.81 -1.63 -6.82
CA GLY A 46 -11.20 -2.08 -6.74
C GLY A 46 -11.99 -1.82 -8.03
N GLU A 47 -13.28 -2.14 -8.01
CA GLU A 47 -14.19 -1.81 -9.11
C GLU A 47 -14.35 -0.28 -9.22
N GLY A 48 -13.81 0.28 -10.31
CA GLY A 48 -13.78 1.72 -10.56
C GLY A 48 -12.49 2.44 -10.18
N GLY A 49 -11.43 1.70 -9.81
CA GLY A 49 -10.08 2.25 -9.65
C GLY A 49 -9.49 2.06 -8.25
N TRP A 50 -8.48 2.86 -7.95
CA TRP A 50 -7.72 2.79 -6.70
C TRP A 50 -8.54 3.31 -5.52
N ARG A 51 -8.53 2.54 -4.43
CA ARG A 51 -9.23 2.85 -3.18
C ARG A 51 -8.31 2.70 -2.00
N TRP A 52 -8.55 3.48 -0.96
CA TRP A 52 -7.73 3.45 0.25
C TRP A 52 -7.89 2.13 1.00
N ALA A 53 -6.77 1.46 1.31
CA ALA A 53 -6.74 0.19 2.05
C ALA A 53 -6.77 0.37 3.58
N GLY A 54 -6.98 1.60 4.07
CA GLY A 54 -7.03 1.95 5.49
C GLY A 54 -5.72 2.54 6.03
N ALA A 55 -5.76 2.99 7.29
CA ALA A 55 -4.59 3.55 7.96
C ALA A 55 -3.50 2.48 8.20
N LEU A 56 -2.24 2.91 8.09
CA LEU A 56 -1.06 2.07 8.35
C LEU A 56 -0.77 1.90 9.83
N HIS A 57 -1.17 2.88 10.65
CA HIS A 57 -1.04 2.85 12.10
C HIS A 57 -2.43 3.00 12.76
N PRO A 58 -2.70 2.30 13.87
CA PRO A 58 -3.90 2.50 14.68
C PRO A 58 -3.88 3.84 15.45
#